data_AF-A0AAD9F0W4-F1
#
_entry.id   AF-A0AAD9F0W4-F1
#
_cell.length_a   1.000
_cell.length_b   1.000
_cell.length_c   1.000
_cell.angle_alpha   90.00
_cell.angle_beta   90.00
_cell.angle_gamma   90.00
#
_symmetry.space_group_name_H-M   'P 1'
#
loop_
_entity.id
_entity.type
_entity.pdbx_description
1 polymer ?
#
loop_
_entity_poly.entity_id
_entity_poly.type
_entity_poly.pdbx_seq_one_letter_code
_entity_poly.pdbx_strand_id
1 'polypeptide(L)'
;MASTTACTEAVPLVYPQEVKNDSARKAYKLKLLKDRPETLFADLYKSGEVSNLIFLTDQPLAWHAAISAHYPSVKKEGICNGWKIKIKEVEDPDTVMTTVNMYKNGTVMVQGNLTPFELDFLLIKERAQQEKSAPTDNNHTLPETDTPPLQAARC
;
A
#
# COMPACT_ATOMS: atom_id res chain seq x y z
N MET A 1 -16.17 -31.88 12.44
CA MET A 1 -15.39 -31.16 11.40
C MET A 1 -14.83 -29.94 12.08
N ALA A 2 -13.50 -29.87 12.24
CA ALA A 2 -12.85 -28.73 12.87
C ALA A 2 -12.84 -27.56 11.88
N SER A 3 -13.50 -26.46 12.23
CA SER A 3 -13.34 -25.20 11.52
C SER A 3 -11.94 -24.68 11.85
N THR A 4 -11.00 -24.86 10.93
CA THR A 4 -9.71 -24.17 10.98
C THR A 4 -10.01 -22.68 10.76
N THR A 5 -10.21 -21.94 11.85
CA THR A 5 -10.22 -20.48 11.80
C THR A 5 -8.80 -20.07 11.44
N ALA A 6 -8.55 -19.79 10.16
CA ALA A 6 -7.39 -19.02 9.76
C ALA A 6 -7.42 -17.75 10.62
N CYS A 7 -6.33 -17.48 11.34
CA CYS A 7 -6.18 -16.22 12.06
C CYS A 7 -6.20 -15.09 11.03
N THR A 8 -7.38 -14.55 10.74
CA THR A 8 -7.52 -13.34 9.94
C THR A 8 -6.94 -12.20 10.78
N GLU A 9 -5.81 -11.67 10.32
CA GLU A 9 -5.11 -10.56 10.95
C GLU A 9 -5.91 -9.26 10.84
N ALA A 10 -6.81 -9.18 9.85
CA ALA A 10 -7.68 -8.04 9.67
C ALA A 10 -8.80 -7.99 10.72
N VAL A 11 -8.92 -6.83 11.37
CA VAL A 11 -10.01 -6.54 12.31
C VAL A 11 -11.25 -6.09 11.52
N PRO A 12 -12.42 -6.74 11.65
CA PRO A 12 -13.63 -6.29 10.96
C PRO A 12 -14.04 -4.88 11.37
N LEU A 13 -14.35 -4.04 10.38
CA LEU A 13 -14.80 -2.68 10.62
C LEU A 13 -16.31 -2.67 10.89
N VAL A 14 -16.66 -2.72 12.18
CA VAL A 14 -18.04 -2.67 12.65
C VAL A 14 -18.43 -1.23 12.98
N TYR A 15 -19.54 -0.77 12.39
CA TYR A 15 -20.10 0.55 12.67
C TYR A 15 -21.10 0.47 13.82
N PRO A 16 -21.03 1.36 14.82
CA PRO A 16 -22.04 1.47 15.87
C PRO A 16 -23.43 1.77 15.32
N GLN A 17 -24.49 1.37 16.04
CA GLN A 17 -25.88 1.58 15.61
C GLN A 17 -26.25 3.08 15.53
N GLU A 18 -25.52 3.95 16.23
CA GLU A 18 -25.72 5.40 16.15
C GLU A 18 -25.28 5.99 14.79
N VAL A 19 -24.43 5.29 14.04
CA VAL A 19 -23.85 5.77 12.78
C VAL A 19 -24.80 5.44 11.61
N LYS A 20 -25.76 6.32 11.36
CA LYS A 20 -26.87 6.08 10.42
C LYS A 20 -26.68 6.58 8.98
N ASN A 21 -25.69 7.44 8.73
CA ASN A 21 -25.48 8.06 7.41
C ASN A 21 -24.02 7.96 6.94
N ASP A 22 -23.81 8.10 5.64
CA ASP A 22 -22.48 7.91 5.02
C ASP A 22 -21.42 8.90 5.51
N SER A 23 -21.82 10.13 5.85
CA SER A 23 -20.90 11.13 6.40
C SER A 23 -20.39 10.69 7.78
N ALA A 24 -21.28 10.23 8.65
CA ALA A 24 -20.94 9.69 9.96
C ALA A 24 -20.10 8.40 9.84
N ARG A 25 -20.38 7.53 8.87
CA ARG A 25 -19.56 6.32 8.60
C ARG A 25 -18.14 6.70 8.19
N LYS A 26 -17.99 7.65 7.28
CA LYS A 26 -16.68 8.17 6.86
C LYS A 26 -15.92 8.79 8.03
N ALA A 27 -16.58 9.59 8.85
CA ALA A 27 -15.97 10.22 10.02
C ALA A 27 -15.54 9.19 11.07
N TYR A 28 -16.41 8.22 11.40
CA TYR A 28 -16.11 7.13 12.32
C TYR A 28 -14.91 6.30 11.84
N LYS A 29 -14.94 5.88 10.57
CA LYS A 29 -13.86 5.12 9.95
C LYS A 29 -12.54 5.88 10.00
N LEU A 30 -12.55 7.16 9.61
CA LEU A 30 -11.34 7.99 9.67
C LEU A 30 -10.83 8.13 11.10
N LYS A 31 -11.70 8.31 12.08
CA LYS A 31 -11.33 8.35 13.51
C LYS A 31 -10.68 7.03 13.93
N LEU A 32 -11.32 5.90 13.65
CA LEU A 32 -10.81 4.56 13.99
C LEU A 32 -9.42 4.30 13.40
N LEU A 33 -9.24 4.65 12.13
CA LEU A 33 -7.95 4.51 11.43
C LEU A 33 -6.85 5.40 12.02
N LYS A 34 -7.21 6.59 12.54
CA LYS A 34 -6.28 7.49 13.23
C LYS A 34 -5.94 7.02 14.64
N ASP A 35 -6.92 6.46 15.35
CA ASP A 35 -6.73 5.95 16.71
C ASP A 35 -5.85 4.69 16.72
N ARG A 36 -5.87 3.93 15.63
CA ARG A 36 -5.12 2.66 15.46
C ARG A 36 -4.44 2.62 14.08
N PRO A 37 -3.41 3.46 13.84
CA PRO A 37 -2.68 3.43 12.57
C PRO A 37 -1.97 2.08 12.40
N GLU A 38 -1.75 1.70 11.14
CA GLU A 38 -1.09 0.45 10.74
C GLU A 38 -1.70 -0.81 11.39
N THR A 39 -2.98 -0.73 11.77
CA THR A 39 -3.83 -1.88 12.07
C THR A 39 -4.62 -2.19 10.81
N LEU A 40 -4.57 -3.45 10.36
CA LEU A 40 -5.32 -3.89 9.19
C LEU A 40 -6.80 -4.02 9.56
N PHE A 41 -7.66 -3.25 8.90
CA PHE A 41 -9.11 -3.37 9.04
C PHE A 41 -9.72 -3.97 7.79
N ALA A 42 -10.74 -4.80 7.97
CA ALA A 42 -11.56 -5.34 6.89
C ALA A 42 -12.87 -4.54 6.79
N ASP A 43 -13.08 -3.82 5.68
CA ASP A 43 -14.41 -3.31 5.35
C ASP A 43 -15.30 -4.46 4.88
N LEU A 44 -16.58 -4.36 5.20
CA LEU A 44 -17.56 -5.39 4.86
C LEU A 44 -18.61 -4.83 3.89
N TYR A 45 -19.00 -5.64 2.92
CA TYR A 45 -20.23 -5.46 2.16
C TYR A 45 -21.45 -5.63 3.08
N LYS A 46 -22.63 -5.25 2.57
CA LYS A 46 -23.90 -5.50 3.27
C LYS A 46 -24.17 -6.99 3.48
N SER A 47 -23.59 -7.86 2.65
CA SER A 47 -23.63 -9.33 2.79
C SER A 47 -22.82 -9.83 4.00
N GLY A 48 -21.93 -9.01 4.56
CA GLY A 48 -20.97 -9.40 5.59
C GLY A 48 -19.64 -9.91 5.05
N GLU A 49 -19.50 -10.04 3.73
CA GLU A 49 -18.24 -10.42 3.08
C GLU A 49 -17.24 -9.26 3.09
N VAL A 50 -15.95 -9.56 3.17
CA VAL A 50 -14.89 -8.54 3.15
C VAL A 50 -14.80 -7.91 1.76
N SER A 51 -14.98 -6.60 1.69
CA SER A 51 -14.90 -5.84 0.43
C SER A 51 -13.49 -5.38 0.11
N ASN A 52 -12.75 -4.96 1.14
CA ASN A 52 -11.40 -4.45 1.00
C ASN A 52 -10.72 -4.44 2.38
N LEU A 53 -9.39 -4.47 2.35
CA LEU A 53 -8.58 -4.17 3.53
C LEU A 53 -8.19 -2.70 3.52
N ILE A 54 -8.05 -2.10 4.71
CA ILE A 54 -7.70 -0.70 4.85
C ILE A 54 -6.92 -0.46 6.14
N PHE A 55 -5.91 0.39 6.05
CA PHE A 55 -5.20 0.94 7.20
C PHE A 55 -4.72 2.36 6.89
N LEU A 56 -4.26 3.06 7.92
CA LEU A 56 -3.66 4.38 7.82
C LEU A 56 -2.19 4.30 8.23
N THR A 57 -1.30 4.94 7.50
CA THR A 57 0.12 5.10 7.85
C THR A 57 0.52 6.57 7.72
N ASP A 58 1.46 7.00 8.55
CA ASP A 58 2.14 8.28 8.40
C ASP A 58 3.27 8.23 7.36
N GLN A 59 3.60 7.04 6.85
CA GLN A 59 4.75 6.78 6.00
C GLN A 59 4.36 6.06 4.70
N PRO A 60 3.53 6.70 3.84
CA PRO A 60 3.08 6.08 2.60
C PRO A 60 4.22 5.70 1.66
N LEU A 61 5.36 6.39 1.67
CA LEU A 61 6.50 6.04 0.83
C LEU A 61 7.21 4.74 1.28
N ALA A 62 7.38 4.56 2.59
CA ALA A 62 8.01 3.36 3.16
C ALA A 62 7.14 2.13 2.87
N TRP A 63 5.83 2.24 3.04
CA TRP A 63 4.88 1.18 2.67
C TRP A 63 4.86 0.89 1.17
N HIS A 64 4.98 1.93 0.33
CA HIS A 64 5.03 1.74 -1.12
C HIS A 64 6.29 0.97 -1.53
N ALA A 65 7.44 1.30 -0.93
CA ALA A 65 8.69 0.59 -1.13
C ALA A 65 8.60 -0.86 -0.64
N ALA A 66 8.14 -1.07 0.60
CA ALA A 66 8.01 -2.38 1.22
C ALA A 66 7.12 -3.33 0.41
N ILE A 67 5.92 -2.88 0.00
CA ILE A 67 5.01 -3.69 -0.83
C ILE A 67 5.65 -3.99 -2.18
N SER A 68 6.29 -3.00 -2.79
CA SER A 68 6.95 -3.16 -4.10
C SER A 68 8.11 -4.16 -4.07
N ALA A 69 8.84 -4.24 -2.96
CA ALA A 69 9.97 -5.14 -2.78
C ALA A 69 9.54 -6.53 -2.29
N HIS A 70 8.38 -6.62 -1.65
CA HIS A 70 7.83 -7.89 -1.15
C HIS A 70 7.28 -8.77 -2.27
N TYR A 71 6.48 -8.21 -3.18
CA TYR A 71 5.88 -8.97 -4.27
C TYR A 71 6.77 -8.98 -5.53
N PRO A 72 7.06 -10.15 -6.11
CA PRO A 72 7.99 -10.26 -7.24
C PRO A 72 7.44 -9.68 -8.55
N SER A 73 6.12 -9.69 -8.74
CA SER A 73 5.46 -9.21 -9.96
C SER A 73 4.48 -8.09 -9.61
N VAL A 74 4.94 -6.84 -9.78
CA VAL A 74 4.13 -5.65 -9.50
C VAL A 74 4.17 -4.64 -10.64
N LYS A 75 3.04 -3.99 -10.90
CA LYS A 75 2.96 -2.79 -11.75
C LYS A 75 2.61 -1.58 -10.89
N LYS A 76 3.43 -0.54 -10.97
CA LYS A 76 3.25 0.72 -10.24
C LYS A 76 2.67 1.78 -11.17
N GLU A 77 1.63 2.46 -10.73
CA GLU A 77 0.94 3.50 -11.48
C GLU A 77 0.77 4.73 -10.58
N GLY A 78 1.05 5.92 -11.11
CA GLY A 78 0.67 7.17 -10.45
C GLY A 78 -0.83 7.40 -10.56
N ILE A 79 -1.46 7.86 -9.47
CA ILE A 79 -2.85 8.32 -9.46
C ILE A 79 -2.90 9.75 -8.93
N CYS A 80 -3.94 10.53 -9.26
CA CYS A 80 -4.01 11.97 -8.95
C CYS A 80 -3.61 12.32 -7.51
N ASN A 81 -4.00 11.47 -6.54
CA ASN A 81 -3.73 11.68 -5.12
C ASN A 81 -2.90 10.56 -4.47
N GLY A 82 -1.98 9.93 -5.21
CA GLY A 82 -1.07 8.94 -4.64
C GLY A 82 -0.55 7.92 -5.65
N TRP A 83 -0.44 6.67 -5.22
CA TRP A 83 0.10 5.55 -6.01
C TRP A 83 -0.86 4.37 -6.03
N LYS A 84 -0.78 3.59 -7.08
CA LYS A 84 -1.47 2.31 -7.23
C LYS A 84 -0.44 1.23 -7.54
N ILE A 85 -0.46 0.15 -6.78
CA ILE A 85 0.34 -1.05 -7.03
C ILE A 85 -0.62 -2.16 -7.43
N LYS A 86 -0.43 -2.74 -8.60
CA LYS A 86 -1.13 -3.96 -9.05
C LYS A 86 -0.18 -5.13 -8.85
N ILE A 87 -0.53 -6.02 -7.94
CA ILE A 87 0.17 -7.29 -7.71
C ILE A 87 -0.43 -8.29 -8.68
N LYS A 88 0.45 -8.85 -9.51
CA LYS A 88 0.09 -9.79 -10.58
C LYS A 88 0.35 -11.22 -10.13
N GLU A 89 -0.36 -12.15 -10.74
CA GLU A 89 -0.04 -13.57 -10.57
C GLU A 89 1.35 -13.88 -11.14
N VAL A 90 2.05 -14.82 -10.50
CA VAL A 90 3.43 -15.17 -10.89
C VAL A 90 3.43 -16.00 -12.18
N GLU A 91 2.48 -16.91 -12.29
CA GLU A 91 2.35 -17.83 -13.43
C GLU A 91 1.67 -17.16 -14.65
N ASP A 92 0.78 -16.19 -14.40
CA ASP A 92 0.13 -15.36 -15.42
C ASP A 92 0.23 -13.86 -15.08
N PRO A 93 1.31 -13.18 -15.55
CA PRO A 93 1.51 -11.76 -15.27
C PRO A 93 0.45 -10.83 -15.87
N ASP A 94 -0.43 -11.29 -16.75
CA ASP A 94 -1.53 -10.48 -17.28
C ASP A 94 -2.73 -10.45 -16.33
N THR A 95 -2.82 -11.41 -15.40
CA THR A 95 -3.86 -11.47 -14.38
C THR A 95 -3.48 -10.63 -13.16
N VAL A 96 -4.28 -9.59 -12.88
CA VAL A 96 -4.15 -8.76 -11.68
C VAL A 96 -4.95 -9.38 -10.54
N MET A 97 -4.24 -9.84 -9.51
CA MET A 97 -4.85 -10.47 -8.34
C MET A 97 -5.26 -9.45 -7.29
N THR A 98 -4.36 -8.52 -6.97
CA THR A 98 -4.56 -7.59 -5.86
C THR A 98 -4.17 -6.19 -6.28
N THR A 99 -5.00 -5.21 -5.95
CA THR A 99 -4.71 -3.79 -6.16
C THR A 99 -4.56 -3.09 -4.83
N VAL A 100 -3.43 -2.44 -4.62
CA VAL A 100 -3.18 -1.57 -3.46
C VAL A 100 -3.20 -0.12 -3.92
N ASN A 101 -4.16 0.65 -3.43
CA ASN A 101 -4.18 2.10 -3.60
C ASN A 101 -3.61 2.76 -2.36
N MET A 102 -2.64 3.65 -2.55
CA MET A 102 -1.97 4.39 -1.50
C MET A 102 -2.19 5.87 -1.72
N TYR A 103 -2.89 6.52 -0.81
CA TYR A 103 -3.22 7.93 -0.93
C TYR A 103 -2.22 8.80 -0.18
N LYS A 104 -1.99 10.02 -0.66
CA LYS A 104 -1.08 11.00 -0.04
C LYS A 104 -1.43 11.34 1.41
N ASN A 105 -2.70 11.15 1.80
CA ASN A 105 -3.14 11.33 3.18
C ASN A 105 -2.81 10.14 4.11
N GLY A 106 -2.05 9.16 3.63
CA GLY A 106 -1.64 7.98 4.39
C GLY A 106 -2.62 6.81 4.35
N THR A 107 -3.78 6.96 3.70
CA THR A 107 -4.73 5.84 3.59
C THR A 107 -4.20 4.81 2.60
N VAL A 108 -4.17 3.54 3.01
CA VAL A 108 -3.82 2.40 2.15
C VAL A 108 -5.03 1.48 2.05
N MET A 109 -5.46 1.18 0.83
CA MET A 109 -6.64 0.36 0.55
C MET A 109 -6.28 -0.79 -0.40
N VAL A 110 -6.63 -2.02 -0.01
CA VAL A 110 -6.32 -3.25 -0.75
C VAL A 110 -7.60 -3.90 -1.25
N GLN A 111 -7.66 -4.25 -2.53
CA GLN A 111 -8.84 -4.78 -3.22
C GLN A 111 -8.46 -5.96 -4.13
N GLY A 112 -9.44 -6.82 -4.44
CA GLY A 112 -9.23 -8.02 -5.27
C GLY A 112 -9.06 -9.25 -4.39
N ASN A 113 -8.09 -10.11 -4.70
CA ASN A 113 -7.72 -11.22 -3.84
C ASN A 113 -6.97 -10.69 -2.60
N LEU A 114 -7.63 -10.74 -1.45
CA LEU A 114 -7.13 -10.14 -0.21
C LEU A 114 -6.25 -11.10 0.61
N THR A 115 -6.45 -12.41 0.44
CA THR A 115 -5.84 -13.43 1.29
C THR A 115 -4.31 -13.37 1.32
N PRO A 116 -3.59 -13.26 0.19
CA PRO A 116 -2.13 -13.19 0.23
C PRO A 116 -1.64 -11.94 0.98
N PHE A 117 -2.30 -10.81 0.76
CA PHE A 117 -1.92 -9.57 1.42
C PHE A 117 -2.16 -9.61 2.92
N GLU A 118 -3.26 -10.21 3.36
CA GLU A 118 -3.57 -10.37 4.78
C GLU A 118 -2.56 -11.29 5.49
N LEU A 119 -2.17 -12.40 4.86
CA LEU A 119 -1.17 -13.32 5.41
C LEU A 119 0.22 -12.68 5.55
N ASP A 120 0.57 -11.81 4.61
CA ASP A 120 1.88 -11.17 4.57
C ASP A 120 1.93 -9.82 5.32
N PHE A 121 0.83 -9.37 5.94
CA PHE A 121 0.72 -8.00 6.44
C PHE A 121 1.78 -7.65 7.49
N LEU A 122 2.01 -8.49 8.52
CA LEU A 122 3.08 -8.22 9.51
C LEU A 122 4.47 -8.15 8.87
N LEU A 123 4.75 -9.02 7.89
CA LEU A 123 6.06 -9.05 7.23
C LEU A 123 6.28 -7.78 6.40
N ILE A 124 5.27 -7.34 5.67
CA ILE A 124 5.31 -6.08 4.92
C ILE A 124 5.44 -4.89 5.87
N LYS A 125 4.72 -4.92 7.00
CA LYS A 125 4.79 -3.87 8.04
C LYS A 125 6.19 -3.76 8.63
N GLU A 126 6.82 -4.88 8.98
CA GLU A 126 8.18 -4.90 9.49
C GLU A 126 9.17 -4.31 8.47
N ARG A 127 9.04 -4.69 7.19
CA ARG A 127 9.85 -4.09 6.11
C ARG A 127 9.64 -2.58 6.00
N ALA A 128 8.39 -2.12 6.05
CA ALA A 128 8.10 -0.68 6.01
C ALA A 128 8.75 0.08 7.18
N GLN A 129 8.85 -0.54 8.36
CA GLN A 129 9.56 0.03 9.51
C GLN A 129 11.09 0.04 9.33
N GLN A 130 11.65 -0.92 8.59
CA GLN A 130 13.07 -0.93 8.25
C GLN A 130 13.41 0.16 7.22
N GLU A 131 12.56 0.34 6.20
CA GLU A 131 12.69 1.41 5.19
C GLU A 131 12.68 2.81 5.84
N LYS A 132 11.93 3.00 6.94
CA LYS A 132 11.97 4.23 7.75
C LYS A 132 13.36 4.53 8.31
N SER A 133 14.06 3.48 8.73
CA SER A 133 15.30 3.58 9.48
C SER A 133 16.54 3.66 8.56
N ALA A 134 16.36 3.39 7.27
CA ALA A 134 17.41 3.55 6.27
C ALA A 134 17.62 5.04 5.96
N PRO A 135 18.85 5.57 6.07
CA PRO A 135 19.17 6.88 5.55
C PRO A 135 18.90 6.88 4.04
N THR A 136 18.07 7.80 3.56
CA THR A 136 17.93 8.04 2.12
C THR A 136 19.23 8.68 1.62
N ASP A 137 20.19 7.87 1.19
CA ASP A 137 21.34 8.33 0.43
C ASP A 137 20.85 8.83 -0.94
N ASN A 138 20.46 10.10 -0.98
CA ASN A 138 20.27 10.86 -2.21
C ASN A 138 21.64 11.09 -2.87
N ASN A 139 22.19 10.06 -3.53
CA ASN A 139 23.21 10.26 -4.55
C ASN A 139 22.59 10.00 -5.92
N HIS A 140 21.76 10.95 -6.36
CA HIS A 140 21.53 11.13 -7.79
C HIS A 140 22.60 12.08 -8.32
N THR A 141 23.82 11.57 -8.45
CA THR A 141 24.87 12.21 -9.26
C THR A 141 24.45 12.03 -10.72
N LEU A 142 23.97 13.10 -11.33
CA LEU A 142 23.90 13.24 -12.79
C LEU A 142 25.31 12.99 -13.35
N PRO A 143 25.49 12.17 -14.40
CA PRO A 143 26.77 12.12 -15.09
C PRO A 143 26.95 13.45 -15.82
N GLU A 144 27.91 14.26 -15.36
CA GLU A 144 28.41 15.40 -16.12
C GLU A 144 29.03 14.87 -17.41
N THR A 145 28.39 15.19 -18.53
CA THR A 145 28.90 14.93 -19.88
C THR A 145 30.12 15.80 -20.12
N ASP A 146 31.30 15.21 -19.91
CA ASP A 146 32.59 15.75 -20.26
C ASP A 146 32.65 16.03 -21.77
N THR A 147 32.44 17.29 -22.15
CA THR A 147 32.58 17.74 -23.54
C THR A 147 33.94 18.42 -23.67
N PRO A 148 34.91 17.86 -24.44
CA PRO A 148 36.22 18.47 -24.57
C PRO A 148 36.15 19.77 -25.40
N PRO A 149 36.99 20.79 -25.09
CA PRO A 149 36.95 22.06 -25.79
C PRO A 149 37.50 21.95 -27.21
N LEU A 150 36.73 22.49 -28.16
CA LEU A 150 37.09 22.64 -29.57
C LEU A 150 38.32 23.58 -29.68
N GLN A 151 39.48 23.03 -30.03
CA GLN A 151 40.66 23.83 -30.37
C GLN A 151 40.44 24.57 -31.69
N ALA A 152 40.76 25.86 -31.66
CA ALA A 152 40.76 26.77 -32.78
C ALA A 152 41.76 26.30 -33.87
N ALA A 153 41.27 26.10 -35.09
CA ALA A 153 42.12 26.03 -36.27
C ALA A 153 42.15 27.40 -36.95
N ARG A 154 43.30 28.07 -36.84
CA ARG A 154 43.71 29.16 -37.73
C ARG A 154 44.53 28.54 -38.87
N CYS A 155 44.05 28.69 -40.10
CA CYS A 155 44.87 28.88 -41.31
C CYS A 155 44.11 29.88 -42.19
#